data_AF-A0A528CIE1-F1
#
_entry.id   AF-A0A528CIE1-F1
#
_cell.length_a   1.000
_cell.length_b   1.000
_cell.length_c   1.000
_cell.angle_alpha   90.00
_cell.angle_beta   90.00
_cell.angle_gamma   90.00
#
_symmetry.space_group_name_H-M   'P 1'
#
loop_
_entity.id
_entity.type
_entity.pdbx_description
1 polymer ?
#
loop_
_entity_poly.entity_id
_entity_poly.type
_entity_poly.pdbx_seq_one_letter_code
_entity_poly.pdbx_strand_id
1 'polypeptide(L)'
;NVTDSIVQDFGAYGARKLGVVERNGSVFSEPGEFLAKILAGADEVEVPLPRMSLAEAIPTRQLLFGREAIEIKGAEPSNSKLAAMISMKEYPPYTTPGGLDGLLRLPHEIIITQSFALEDRVAAMGQIRKIGRQVVGSDEGGTSVEQSVHDGMDKLAQGEVVFGDHHLAVCVVARAVPELNKAISDVQSEMSRLAIIPVRERLNMEPAFWAQLPGNFSYIARKAMISSMNFAGLFSGHNFPSGQKDRLHWKRPIALLETTSQTAYYFNFHVDDVGNFTVFGPTGWGKTVAMSFLLAQSMRVEPRPRCVYFD
;
A
#
# COMPACT_ATOMS: atom_id res chain seq x y z
N ASN A 1 19.30 8.84 -14.32
CA ASN A 1 18.25 7.87 -14.66
C ASN A 1 17.01 8.23 -13.84
N VAL A 2 15.80 8.21 -14.39
CA VAL A 2 14.56 8.63 -13.69
C VAL A 2 14.36 7.84 -12.40
N THR A 3 14.66 6.54 -12.40
CA THR A 3 14.52 5.69 -11.21
C THR A 3 15.39 6.13 -10.05
N ASP A 4 16.59 6.65 -10.34
CA ASP A 4 17.57 6.99 -9.31
C ASP A 4 17.20 8.32 -8.64
N SER A 5 16.64 9.25 -9.42
CA SER A 5 16.04 10.48 -8.88
C SER A 5 14.88 10.17 -7.94
N ILE A 6 13.96 9.27 -8.34
CA ILE A 6 12.83 8.88 -7.49
C ILE A 6 13.32 8.24 -6.19
N VAL A 7 14.32 7.36 -6.23
CA VAL A 7 14.89 6.76 -5.01
C VAL A 7 15.50 7.83 -4.09
N GLN A 8 16.17 8.83 -4.66
CA GLN A 8 16.72 9.95 -3.90
C GLN A 8 15.62 10.79 -3.25
N ASP A 9 14.58 11.16 -4.01
CA ASP A 9 13.47 11.99 -3.55
C ASP A 9 12.66 11.29 -2.43
N PHE A 10 12.54 9.96 -2.51
CA PHE A 10 11.88 9.13 -1.50
C PHE A 10 12.86 8.51 -0.48
N GLY A 11 14.08 9.05 -0.34
CA GLY A 11 15.09 8.50 0.57
C GLY A 11 14.63 8.45 2.03
N ALA A 12 13.88 9.45 2.49
CA ALA A 12 13.30 9.49 3.84
C ALA A 12 12.27 8.36 4.10
N TYR A 13 11.67 7.81 3.04
CA TYR A 13 10.73 6.69 3.11
C TYR A 13 11.41 5.33 2.95
N GLY A 14 12.74 5.28 2.80
CA GLY A 14 13.49 4.05 2.58
C GLY A 14 13.27 3.44 1.19
N ALA A 15 12.97 4.27 0.19
CA ALA A 15 12.77 3.80 -1.17
C ALA A 15 13.98 3.02 -1.69
N ARG A 16 13.69 1.94 -2.43
CA ARG A 16 14.70 1.05 -3.00
C ARG A 16 14.29 0.68 -4.42
N LYS A 17 15.26 0.69 -5.33
CA LYS A 17 15.09 0.13 -6.66
C LYS A 17 15.03 -1.39 -6.58
N LEU A 18 13.93 -1.97 -7.08
CA LEU A 18 13.82 -3.42 -7.27
C LEU A 18 14.75 -3.85 -8.41
N GLY A 19 15.38 -5.01 -8.26
CA GLY A 19 16.33 -5.51 -9.23
C GLY A 19 16.45 -7.02 -9.24
N VAL A 20 17.59 -7.48 -9.74
CA VAL A 20 17.95 -8.89 -9.74
C VAL A 20 18.78 -9.17 -8.49
N VAL A 21 18.42 -10.19 -7.73
CA VAL A 21 19.07 -10.51 -6.45
C VAL A 21 19.45 -11.98 -6.38
N GLU A 22 20.55 -12.28 -5.71
CA GLU A 22 20.99 -13.64 -5.45
C GLU A 22 20.55 -14.07 -4.04
N ARG A 23 19.84 -15.20 -3.95
CA ARG A 23 19.40 -15.82 -2.69
C ARG A 23 19.65 -17.32 -2.79
N ASN A 24 20.24 -17.93 -1.75
CA ASN A 24 20.46 -19.39 -1.68
C ASN A 24 21.15 -20.00 -2.93
N GLY A 25 22.10 -19.28 -3.55
CA GLY A 25 22.81 -19.72 -4.75
C GLY A 25 21.99 -19.69 -6.04
N SER A 26 20.83 -19.04 -6.05
CA SER A 26 19.98 -18.83 -7.22
C SER A 26 19.65 -17.35 -7.40
N VAL A 27 19.32 -16.97 -8.64
CA VAL A 27 19.06 -15.58 -9.02
C VAL A 27 17.56 -15.37 -9.17
N PHE A 28 17.03 -14.30 -8.58
CA PHE A 28 15.61 -13.96 -8.51
C PHE A 28 15.34 -12.55 -9.07
N SER A 29 14.12 -12.32 -9.55
CA SER A 29 13.66 -11.06 -10.13
C SER A 29 12.65 -10.37 -9.21
N GLU A 30 13.10 -9.38 -8.44
CA GLU A 30 12.22 -8.67 -7.51
C GLU A 30 11.06 -7.90 -8.20
N PRO A 31 11.23 -7.29 -9.39
CA PRO A 31 10.09 -6.76 -10.13
C PRO A 31 9.07 -7.85 -10.49
N GLY A 32 9.54 -9.06 -10.81
CA GLY A 32 8.67 -10.21 -11.04
C GLY A 32 7.92 -10.64 -9.78
N GLU A 33 8.62 -10.70 -8.65
CA GLU A 33 8.04 -11.00 -7.33
C GLU A 33 6.95 -9.99 -6.94
N PHE A 34 7.18 -8.70 -7.18
CA PHE A 34 6.19 -7.65 -6.90
C PHE A 34 4.90 -7.85 -7.70
N LEU A 35 5.01 -8.11 -9.00
CA LEU A 35 3.84 -8.37 -9.86
C LEU A 35 3.17 -9.70 -9.48
N ALA A 36 3.94 -10.75 -9.20
CA ALA A 36 3.43 -12.05 -8.76
C ALA A 36 2.63 -11.95 -7.46
N LYS A 37 3.10 -11.13 -6.50
CA LYS A 37 2.43 -10.88 -5.24
C LYS A 37 1.05 -10.27 -5.41
N ILE A 38 0.89 -9.32 -6.34
CA ILE A 38 -0.42 -8.74 -6.66
C ILE A 38 -1.35 -9.84 -7.21
N LEU A 39 -0.87 -10.64 -8.17
CA LEU A 39 -1.65 -11.72 -8.79
C LEU A 39 -1.99 -12.84 -7.79
N ALA A 40 -1.16 -13.05 -6.77
CA ALA A 40 -1.37 -14.05 -5.75
C ALA A 40 -2.20 -13.57 -4.55
N GLY A 41 -2.81 -12.39 -4.63
CA GLY A 41 -3.63 -11.85 -3.54
C GLY A 41 -2.80 -11.58 -2.28
N ALA A 42 -1.70 -10.84 -2.46
CA ALA A 42 -0.75 -10.40 -1.44
C ALA A 42 0.16 -11.47 -0.81
N ASP A 43 0.04 -12.74 -1.23
CA ASP A 43 1.02 -13.77 -0.90
C ASP A 43 2.40 -13.43 -1.50
N GLU A 44 3.46 -13.62 -0.72
CA GLU A 44 4.83 -13.55 -1.26
C GLU A 44 5.05 -14.70 -2.25
N VAL A 45 5.55 -14.38 -3.43
CA VAL A 45 5.88 -15.37 -4.47
C VAL A 45 7.30 -15.09 -4.95
N GLU A 46 8.18 -16.07 -4.74
CA GLU A 46 9.53 -16.01 -5.29
C GLU A 46 9.50 -16.26 -6.80
N VAL A 47 10.23 -15.43 -7.54
CA VAL A 47 10.31 -15.52 -9.00
C VAL A 47 11.77 -15.67 -9.39
N PRO A 48 12.26 -16.91 -9.58
CA PRO A 48 13.57 -17.14 -10.16
C PRO A 48 13.69 -16.38 -11.49
N LEU A 49 14.85 -15.80 -11.77
CA LEU A 49 15.05 -14.95 -12.94
C LEU A 49 14.66 -15.73 -14.22
N PRO A 50 13.52 -15.38 -14.85
CA PRO A 50 12.98 -16.22 -15.89
C PRO A 50 13.75 -16.01 -17.19
N ARG A 51 13.82 -17.07 -18.02
CA ARG A 51 14.35 -17.01 -19.39
C ARG A 51 13.27 -16.71 -20.44
N MET A 52 12.07 -16.38 -19.99
CA MET A 52 10.87 -16.11 -20.80
C MET A 52 10.26 -14.77 -20.41
N SER A 53 9.20 -14.36 -21.10
CA SER A 53 8.48 -13.14 -20.76
C SER A 53 7.89 -13.22 -19.35
N LEU A 54 7.83 -12.08 -18.65
CA LEU A 54 7.18 -12.02 -17.34
C LEU A 54 5.69 -12.42 -17.40
N ALA A 55 5.04 -12.15 -18.53
CA ALA A 55 3.65 -12.53 -18.77
C ALA A 55 3.45 -14.05 -18.79
N GLU A 56 4.46 -14.83 -19.15
CA GLU A 56 4.43 -16.30 -19.09
C GLU A 56 4.90 -16.84 -17.73
N ALA A 57 5.89 -16.19 -17.11
CA ALA A 57 6.53 -16.71 -15.90
C ALA A 57 5.74 -16.47 -14.60
N ILE A 58 5.05 -15.32 -14.51
CA ILE A 58 4.45 -14.84 -13.25
C ILE A 58 3.06 -15.44 -12.95
N PRO A 59 2.18 -15.70 -13.93
CA PRO A 59 0.85 -16.24 -13.66
C PRO A 59 0.89 -17.67 -13.09
N THR A 60 1.02 -17.77 -11.76
CA THR A 60 1.15 -19.03 -11.01
C THR A 60 -0.15 -19.42 -10.29
N ARG A 61 -1.13 -18.51 -10.26
CA ARG A 61 -2.45 -18.70 -9.63
C ARG A 61 -3.53 -18.62 -10.70
N GLN A 62 -4.56 -19.45 -10.57
CA GLN A 62 -5.74 -19.33 -11.42
C GLN A 62 -6.71 -18.31 -10.80
N LEU A 63 -7.01 -17.25 -11.54
CA LEU A 63 -7.96 -16.21 -11.15
C LEU A 63 -9.32 -16.50 -11.78
N LEU A 64 -10.36 -16.61 -10.95
CA LEU A 64 -11.74 -16.78 -11.41
C LEU A 64 -12.57 -15.60 -10.94
N PHE A 65 -13.12 -14.85 -11.89
CA PHE A 65 -13.96 -13.70 -11.60
C PHE A 65 -15.42 -14.13 -11.49
N GLY A 66 -15.89 -14.26 -10.25
CA GLY A 66 -17.29 -14.56 -9.95
C GLY A 66 -18.17 -13.32 -9.96
N ARG A 67 -19.46 -13.50 -9.65
CA ARG A 67 -20.43 -12.38 -9.56
C ARG A 67 -20.20 -11.48 -8.35
N GLU A 68 -19.73 -12.07 -7.25
CA GLU A 68 -19.61 -11.39 -5.95
C GLU A 68 -18.16 -11.25 -5.50
N ALA A 69 -17.28 -12.19 -5.87
CA ALA A 69 -15.89 -12.20 -5.46
C ALA A 69 -15.00 -12.81 -6.54
N ILE A 70 -13.72 -12.49 -6.46
CA ILE A 70 -12.63 -13.12 -7.19
C ILE A 70 -12.19 -14.34 -6.38
N GLU A 71 -12.07 -15.49 -7.01
CA GLU A 71 -11.41 -16.66 -6.42
C GLU A 71 -9.98 -16.73 -6.95
N ILE A 72 -9.00 -16.65 -6.04
CA ILE A 72 -7.57 -16.78 -6.33
C ILE A 72 -7.18 -18.19 -5.94
N LYS A 73 -7.16 -19.12 -6.89
CA LYS A 73 -6.88 -20.53 -6.62
C LYS A 73 -5.38 -20.77 -6.46
N GLY A 74 -5.02 -21.30 -5.31
CA GLY A 74 -3.69 -21.84 -5.04
C GLY A 74 -3.50 -23.23 -5.65
N ALA A 75 -2.29 -23.77 -5.54
CA ALA A 75 -2.00 -25.15 -5.93
C ALA A 75 -2.80 -26.17 -5.09
N GLU A 76 -3.12 -25.81 -3.85
CA GLU A 76 -3.98 -26.59 -2.95
C GLU A 76 -5.20 -25.76 -2.53
N PRO A 77 -6.35 -26.39 -2.22
CA PRO A 77 -7.54 -25.69 -1.75
C PRO A 77 -7.32 -24.84 -0.49
N SER A 78 -6.41 -25.27 0.39
CA SER A 78 -5.98 -24.56 1.60
C SER A 78 -5.29 -23.22 1.29
N ASN A 79 -4.76 -23.06 0.07
CA ASN A 79 -4.06 -21.88 -0.41
C ASN A 79 -4.94 -21.01 -1.33
N SER A 80 -6.20 -21.39 -1.53
CA SER A 80 -7.16 -20.55 -2.25
C SER A 80 -7.63 -19.40 -1.37
N LYS A 81 -7.76 -18.22 -1.97
CA LYS A 81 -8.28 -17.02 -1.33
C LYS A 81 -9.47 -16.46 -2.09
N LEU A 82 -10.26 -15.66 -1.41
CA LEU A 82 -11.30 -14.84 -2.01
C LEU A 82 -10.85 -13.38 -1.96
N ALA A 83 -11.18 -12.63 -3.00
CA ALA A 83 -10.91 -11.21 -3.04
C ALA A 83 -12.10 -10.39 -3.55
N ALA A 84 -12.14 -9.12 -3.16
CA ALA A 84 -13.12 -8.16 -3.66
C ALA A 84 -12.45 -6.81 -3.90
N MET A 85 -12.89 -6.13 -4.96
CA MET A 85 -12.40 -4.81 -5.31
C MET A 85 -13.35 -3.74 -4.78
N ILE A 86 -12.81 -2.74 -4.11
CA ILE A 86 -13.52 -1.53 -3.67
C ILE A 86 -12.84 -0.34 -4.33
N SER A 87 -13.58 0.41 -5.14
CA SER A 87 -13.07 1.60 -5.83
C SER A 87 -13.63 2.87 -5.21
N MET A 88 -12.85 3.94 -5.28
CA MET A 88 -13.33 5.27 -4.91
C MET A 88 -14.23 5.83 -6.01
N LYS A 89 -15.51 6.07 -5.69
CA LYS A 89 -16.47 6.69 -6.61
C LYS A 89 -16.44 8.20 -6.52
N GLU A 90 -16.38 8.74 -5.31
CA GLU A 90 -16.36 10.18 -5.05
C GLU A 90 -15.25 10.51 -4.07
N TYR A 91 -14.57 11.62 -4.35
CA TYR A 91 -13.41 12.09 -3.60
C TYR A 91 -13.85 12.92 -2.39
N PRO A 92 -13.04 12.97 -1.33
CA PRO A 92 -13.37 13.81 -0.19
C PRO A 92 -13.24 15.30 -0.57
N PRO A 93 -13.95 16.20 0.13
CA PRO A 93 -13.87 17.64 -0.13
C PRO A 93 -12.47 18.22 0.13
N TYR A 94 -11.70 17.58 1.01
CA TYR A 94 -10.33 17.95 1.32
C TYR A 94 -9.45 16.70 1.40
N THR A 95 -8.20 16.82 0.95
CA THR A 95 -7.19 15.77 1.07
C THR A 95 -6.12 16.21 2.05
N THR A 96 -5.78 15.35 3.01
CA THR A 96 -4.73 15.60 3.99
C THR A 96 -3.75 14.43 4.03
N PRO A 97 -2.44 14.69 4.21
CA PRO A 97 -1.48 13.64 4.51
C PRO A 97 -1.96 12.81 5.72
N GLY A 98 -1.86 11.49 5.61
CA GLY A 98 -2.33 10.52 6.61
C GLY A 98 -3.83 10.23 6.58
N GLY A 99 -4.58 10.79 5.62
CA GLY A 99 -6.02 10.55 5.52
C GLY A 99 -6.35 9.05 5.40
N LEU A 100 -5.57 8.30 4.63
CA LEU A 100 -5.80 6.88 4.38
C LEU A 100 -5.21 5.94 5.46
N ASP A 101 -4.59 6.45 6.51
CA ASP A 101 -3.86 5.62 7.50
C ASP A 101 -4.78 4.68 8.26
N GLY A 102 -6.06 5.03 8.40
CA GLY A 102 -7.03 4.14 9.01
C GLY A 102 -7.19 2.83 8.25
N LEU A 103 -7.04 2.84 6.91
CA LEU A 103 -7.03 1.61 6.10
C LEU A 103 -5.87 0.70 6.47
N LEU A 104 -4.69 1.28 6.77
CA LEU A 104 -3.51 0.52 7.18
C LEU A 104 -3.64 -0.12 8.58
N ARG A 105 -4.60 0.34 9.39
CA ARG A 105 -4.88 -0.18 10.74
C ARG A 105 -5.94 -1.27 10.76
N LEU A 106 -6.62 -1.50 9.63
CA LEU A 106 -7.63 -2.54 9.57
C LEU A 106 -6.97 -3.92 9.69
N PRO A 107 -7.53 -4.84 10.50
CA PRO A 107 -6.96 -6.16 10.71
C PRO A 107 -7.29 -7.12 9.55
N HIS A 108 -7.13 -6.66 8.31
CA HIS A 108 -7.50 -7.36 7.08
C HIS A 108 -6.35 -7.31 6.08
N GLU A 109 -6.19 -8.38 5.28
CA GLU A 109 -5.22 -8.40 4.19
C GLU A 109 -5.77 -7.55 3.02
N ILE A 110 -5.07 -6.46 2.70
CA ILE A 110 -5.50 -5.52 1.65
C ILE A 110 -4.33 -5.12 0.73
N ILE A 111 -4.64 -4.84 -0.52
CA ILE A 111 -3.75 -4.18 -1.48
C ILE A 111 -4.39 -2.84 -1.83
N ILE A 112 -3.72 -1.74 -1.50
CA ILE A 112 -4.15 -0.39 -1.89
C ILE A 112 -3.37 0.00 -3.14
N THR A 113 -4.07 0.23 -4.24
CA THR A 113 -3.48 0.71 -5.49
C THR A 113 -3.87 2.16 -5.71
N GLN A 114 -2.87 3.00 -5.97
CA GLN A 114 -3.07 4.34 -6.48
C GLN A 114 -2.33 4.49 -7.82
N SER A 115 -2.94 5.20 -8.77
CA SER A 115 -2.30 5.54 -10.04
C SER A 115 -2.60 7.00 -10.36
N PHE A 116 -1.60 7.72 -10.87
CA PHE A 116 -1.73 9.12 -11.26
C PHE A 116 -1.12 9.31 -12.65
N ALA A 117 -1.95 9.52 -13.66
CA ALA A 117 -1.53 9.77 -15.03
C ALA A 117 -1.61 11.27 -15.32
N LEU A 118 -0.48 11.89 -15.60
CA LEU A 118 -0.41 13.32 -15.92
C LEU A 118 -1.23 13.64 -17.17
N GLU A 119 -2.04 14.69 -17.08
CA GLU A 119 -2.85 15.20 -18.19
C GLU A 119 -2.14 16.40 -18.83
N ASP A 120 -2.35 16.61 -20.13
CA ASP A 120 -1.84 17.80 -20.80
C ASP A 120 -2.49 19.07 -20.22
N ARG A 121 -1.71 20.14 -20.10
CA ARG A 121 -2.17 21.39 -19.49
C ARG A 121 -3.38 21.98 -20.22
N VAL A 122 -3.42 21.94 -21.55
CA VAL A 122 -4.53 22.48 -22.35
C VAL A 122 -5.77 21.63 -22.16
N ALA A 123 -5.62 20.30 -22.16
CA ALA A 123 -6.71 19.36 -21.91
C ALA A 123 -7.30 19.54 -20.49
N ALA A 124 -6.44 19.61 -19.48
CA ALA A 124 -6.83 19.84 -18.09
C ALA A 124 -7.56 21.18 -17.92
N MET A 125 -7.03 22.28 -18.47
CA MET A 125 -7.72 23.58 -18.46
C MET A 125 -9.11 23.51 -19.10
N GLY A 126 -9.24 22.78 -20.22
CA GLY A 126 -10.52 22.57 -20.89
C GLY A 126 -11.54 21.83 -20.02
N GLN A 127 -11.11 20.78 -19.32
CA GLN A 127 -11.96 20.03 -18.40
C GLN A 127 -12.35 20.86 -17.17
N ILE A 128 -11.41 21.56 -16.53
CA ILE A 128 -11.71 22.41 -15.36
C ILE A 128 -12.70 23.52 -15.73
N ARG A 129 -12.54 24.15 -16.90
CA ARG A 129 -13.52 25.13 -17.41
C ARG A 129 -14.91 24.53 -17.65
N LYS A 130 -14.98 23.26 -18.05
CA LYS A 130 -16.27 22.56 -18.18
C LYS A 130 -16.91 22.36 -16.80
N ILE A 131 -16.13 21.93 -15.80
CA ILE A 131 -16.58 21.78 -14.42
C ILE A 131 -17.05 23.14 -13.87
N GLY A 132 -16.27 24.21 -14.05
CA GLY A 132 -16.64 25.56 -13.60
C GLY A 132 -17.97 26.04 -14.17
N ARG A 133 -18.22 25.82 -15.47
CA ARG A 133 -19.54 26.13 -16.08
C ARG A 133 -20.68 25.31 -15.50
N GLN A 134 -20.44 24.07 -15.07
CA GLN A 134 -21.44 23.23 -14.43
C GLN A 134 -21.73 23.68 -13.00
N VAL A 135 -20.70 24.08 -12.24
CA VAL A 135 -20.83 24.59 -10.88
C VAL A 135 -21.59 25.92 -10.86
N VAL A 136 -21.29 26.85 -11.76
CA VAL A 136 -22.02 28.12 -11.87
C VAL A 136 -23.52 27.91 -12.15
N GLY A 137 -23.86 26.84 -12.88
CA GLY A 137 -25.24 26.50 -13.22
C GLY A 137 -25.95 25.56 -12.23
N SER A 138 -25.29 25.16 -11.13
CA SER A 138 -25.86 24.30 -10.10
C SER A 138 -26.17 25.08 -8.81
N ASP A 139 -26.71 24.39 -7.81
CA ASP A 139 -26.94 24.95 -6.47
C ASP A 139 -25.63 25.32 -5.74
N GLU A 140 -24.47 25.01 -6.33
CA GLU A 140 -23.14 25.33 -5.79
C GLU A 140 -22.53 26.61 -6.39
N GLY A 141 -23.24 27.30 -7.29
CA GLY A 141 -22.83 28.60 -7.82
C GLY A 141 -22.68 29.65 -6.73
N GLY A 142 -21.60 30.43 -6.77
CA GLY A 142 -21.25 31.46 -5.79
C GLY A 142 -20.77 30.92 -4.43
N THR A 143 -20.55 29.61 -4.32
CA THR A 143 -20.03 28.97 -3.08
C THR A 143 -18.52 28.83 -3.10
N SER A 144 -17.94 28.23 -2.05
CA SER A 144 -16.53 27.87 -1.99
C SER A 144 -16.10 26.86 -3.07
N VAL A 145 -17.05 26.12 -3.66
CA VAL A 145 -16.76 25.18 -4.76
C VAL A 145 -16.38 25.94 -6.02
N GLU A 146 -17.11 26.99 -6.38
CA GLU A 146 -16.78 27.85 -7.53
C GLU A 146 -15.41 28.50 -7.34
N GLN A 147 -15.14 29.04 -6.14
CA GLN A 147 -13.83 29.62 -5.82
C GLN A 147 -12.70 28.59 -5.96
N SER A 148 -12.91 27.37 -5.47
CA SER A 148 -11.91 26.28 -5.58
C SER A 148 -11.60 25.91 -7.03
N VAL A 149 -12.60 25.97 -7.91
CA VAL A 149 -12.41 25.76 -9.35
C VAL A 149 -11.58 26.90 -9.97
N HIS A 150 -11.86 28.15 -9.60
CA HIS A 150 -11.06 29.31 -10.04
C HIS A 150 -9.62 29.23 -9.56
N ASP A 151 -9.40 28.99 -8.26
CA ASP A 151 -8.07 28.84 -7.68
C ASP A 151 -7.29 27.70 -8.36
N GLY A 152 -7.96 26.58 -8.65
CA GLY A 152 -7.36 25.46 -9.37
C GLY A 152 -6.91 25.82 -10.79
N MET A 153 -7.71 26.60 -11.52
CA MET A 153 -7.35 27.10 -12.86
C MET A 153 -6.13 28.02 -12.80
N ASP A 154 -6.09 28.92 -11.83
CA ASP A 154 -4.99 29.88 -11.68
C ASP A 154 -3.68 29.18 -11.31
N LYS A 155 -3.71 28.23 -10.37
CA LYS A 155 -2.54 27.41 -10.01
C LYS A 155 -2.02 26.60 -11.19
N LEU A 156 -2.91 26.00 -11.99
CA LEU A 156 -2.51 25.30 -13.23
C LEU A 156 -1.93 26.28 -14.26
N ALA A 157 -2.48 27.49 -14.37
CA ALA A 157 -1.98 28.52 -15.28
C ALA A 157 -0.60 29.04 -14.88
N GLN A 158 -0.32 29.12 -13.58
CA GLN A 158 0.97 29.54 -13.04
C GLN A 158 2.00 28.40 -13.02
N GLY A 159 1.56 27.15 -13.20
CA GLY A 159 2.44 25.97 -13.16
C GLY A 159 2.79 25.52 -11.74
N GLU A 160 2.05 25.97 -10.72
CA GLU A 160 2.25 25.56 -9.33
C GLU A 160 1.79 24.13 -9.09
N VAL A 161 0.79 23.67 -9.84
CA VAL A 161 0.27 22.30 -9.79
C VAL A 161 0.12 21.74 -11.19
N VAL A 162 0.25 20.42 -11.29
CA VAL A 162 -0.14 19.67 -12.49
C VAL A 162 -1.44 18.93 -12.18
N PHE A 163 -2.24 18.67 -13.20
CA PHE A 163 -3.45 17.85 -13.06
C PHE A 163 -3.23 16.50 -13.72
N GLY A 164 -3.90 15.48 -13.20
CA GLY A 164 -3.82 14.13 -13.72
C GLY A 164 -5.01 13.29 -13.30
N ASP A 165 -5.25 12.24 -14.09
CA ASP A 165 -6.25 11.22 -13.77
C ASP A 165 -5.73 10.36 -12.63
N HIS A 166 -6.42 10.44 -11.49
CA HIS A 166 -6.17 9.62 -10.33
C HIS A 166 -7.14 8.46 -10.23
N HIS A 167 -6.60 7.32 -9.81
CA HIS A 167 -7.31 6.08 -9.53
C HIS A 167 -6.92 5.58 -8.15
N LEU A 168 -7.91 5.19 -7.35
CA LEU A 168 -7.71 4.50 -6.07
C LEU A 168 -8.65 3.32 -5.98
N ALA A 169 -8.07 2.15 -5.73
CA ALA A 169 -8.80 0.92 -5.45
C ALA A 169 -8.14 0.16 -4.30
N VAL A 170 -8.97 -0.52 -3.52
CA VAL A 170 -8.58 -1.43 -2.45
C VAL A 170 -9.03 -2.83 -2.83
N CYS A 171 -8.08 -3.75 -3.01
CA CYS A 171 -8.35 -5.17 -3.12
C CYS A 171 -8.31 -5.77 -1.71
N VAL A 172 -9.45 -6.24 -1.24
CA VAL A 172 -9.57 -6.93 0.06
C VAL A 172 -9.44 -8.43 -0.19
N VAL A 173 -8.65 -9.11 0.63
CA VAL A 173 -8.37 -10.54 0.50
C VAL A 173 -8.73 -11.26 1.81
N ALA A 174 -9.38 -12.42 1.70
CA ALA A 174 -9.76 -13.26 2.84
C ALA A 174 -9.81 -14.75 2.46
N ARG A 175 -9.93 -15.63 3.45
CA ARG A 175 -10.00 -17.09 3.22
C ARG A 175 -11.43 -17.62 3.18
N ALA A 176 -12.38 -16.91 3.80
CA ALA A 176 -13.78 -17.29 3.82
C ALA A 176 -14.72 -16.12 3.47
N VAL A 177 -15.90 -16.44 2.94
CA VAL A 177 -16.92 -15.44 2.57
C VAL A 177 -17.33 -14.54 3.74
N PRO A 178 -17.56 -15.04 4.97
CA PRO A 178 -17.91 -14.18 6.11
C PRO A 178 -16.80 -13.18 6.46
N GLU A 179 -15.53 -13.62 6.39
CA GLU A 179 -14.36 -12.76 6.62
C GLU A 179 -14.25 -11.70 5.54
N LEU A 180 -14.42 -12.07 4.27
CA LEU A 180 -14.41 -11.14 3.14
C LEU A 180 -15.48 -10.06 3.30
N ASN A 181 -16.71 -10.45 3.64
CA ASN A 181 -17.81 -9.50 3.83
C ASN A 181 -17.54 -8.54 4.99
N LYS A 182 -16.96 -9.03 6.10
CA LYS A 182 -16.55 -8.18 7.21
C LYS A 182 -15.48 -7.18 6.78
N ALA A 183 -14.45 -7.66 6.11
CA ALA A 183 -13.35 -6.82 5.63
C ALA A 183 -13.82 -5.76 4.62
N ILE A 184 -14.74 -6.12 3.71
CA ILE A 184 -15.39 -5.15 2.81
C ILE A 184 -16.12 -4.07 3.62
N SER A 185 -16.93 -4.46 4.60
CA SER A 185 -17.69 -3.51 5.44
C SER A 185 -16.78 -2.56 6.19
N ASP A 186 -15.71 -3.08 6.80
CA ASP A 186 -14.76 -2.28 7.57
C ASP A 186 -13.99 -1.29 6.68
N VAL A 187 -13.54 -1.74 5.48
CA VAL A 187 -12.90 -0.86 4.49
C VAL A 187 -13.87 0.23 4.00
N GLN A 188 -15.11 -0.11 3.66
CA GLN A 188 -16.09 0.87 3.21
C GLN A 188 -16.45 1.88 4.30
N SER A 189 -16.56 1.42 5.56
CA SER A 189 -16.78 2.29 6.71
C SER A 189 -15.63 3.27 6.89
N GLU A 190 -14.38 2.79 6.82
CA GLU A 190 -13.19 3.63 6.97
C GLU A 190 -13.05 4.64 5.84
N MET A 191 -13.31 4.26 4.59
CA MET A 191 -13.36 5.20 3.47
C MET A 191 -14.47 6.25 3.69
N SER A 192 -15.66 5.82 4.12
CA SER A 192 -16.78 6.74 4.38
C SER A 192 -16.51 7.73 5.51
N ARG A 193 -15.74 7.32 6.55
CA ARG A 193 -15.25 8.20 7.62
C ARG A 193 -14.42 9.37 7.09
N LEU A 194 -13.73 9.16 5.97
CA LEU A 194 -12.94 10.16 5.28
C LEU A 194 -13.75 10.99 4.29
N ALA A 195 -15.08 10.86 4.27
CA ALA A 195 -15.96 11.43 3.26
C ALA A 195 -15.66 10.97 1.82
N ILE A 196 -15.01 9.80 1.67
CA ILE A 196 -14.91 9.11 0.38
C ILE A 196 -16.19 8.29 0.19
N ILE A 197 -16.74 8.27 -1.02
CA ILE A 197 -17.84 7.34 -1.35
C ILE A 197 -17.23 6.08 -1.97
N PRO A 198 -17.12 4.95 -1.23
CA PRO A 198 -16.60 3.71 -1.77
C PRO A 198 -17.69 2.93 -2.54
N VAL A 199 -17.27 2.21 -3.57
CA VAL A 199 -18.12 1.26 -4.31
C VAL A 199 -17.44 -0.08 -4.38
N ARG A 200 -18.11 -1.13 -3.91
CA ARG A 200 -17.72 -2.50 -4.21
C ARG A 200 -17.98 -2.80 -5.68
N GLU A 201 -16.94 -3.14 -6.41
CA GLU A 201 -17.04 -3.47 -7.82
C GLU A 201 -17.62 -4.88 -8.02
N ARG A 202 -18.60 -4.98 -8.93
CA ARG A 202 -19.16 -6.25 -9.41
C ARG A 202 -18.89 -6.40 -10.90
N LEU A 203 -19.45 -5.50 -11.70
CA LEU A 203 -19.23 -5.47 -13.15
C LEU A 203 -17.80 -5.10 -13.51
N ASN A 204 -17.20 -4.12 -12.82
CA ASN A 204 -15.80 -3.74 -13.06
C ASN A 204 -14.83 -4.49 -12.13
N MET A 205 -15.23 -5.60 -11.51
CA MET A 205 -14.37 -6.34 -10.58
C MET A 205 -13.08 -6.80 -11.26
N GLU A 206 -13.20 -7.38 -12.45
CA GLU A 206 -12.06 -7.85 -13.22
C GLU A 206 -11.18 -6.69 -13.73
N PRO A 207 -11.73 -5.65 -14.41
CA PRO A 207 -10.95 -4.46 -14.76
C PRO A 207 -10.25 -3.81 -13.56
N ALA A 208 -10.95 -3.64 -12.43
CA ALA A 208 -10.37 -3.04 -11.22
C ALA A 208 -9.21 -3.89 -10.67
N PHE A 209 -9.31 -5.23 -10.73
CA PHE A 209 -8.21 -6.10 -10.33
C PHE A 209 -6.99 -5.93 -11.24
N TRP A 210 -7.19 -5.89 -12.56
CA TRP A 210 -6.10 -5.72 -13.52
C TRP A 210 -5.47 -4.32 -13.50
N ALA A 211 -6.24 -3.30 -13.11
CA ALA A 211 -5.76 -1.93 -12.92
C ALA A 211 -4.76 -1.79 -11.75
N GLN A 212 -4.60 -2.82 -10.91
CA GLN A 212 -3.55 -2.85 -9.88
C GLN A 212 -2.15 -3.01 -10.47
N LEU A 213 -2.03 -3.60 -11.66
CA LEU A 213 -0.74 -3.78 -12.31
C LEU A 213 -0.25 -2.46 -12.93
N PRO A 214 1.03 -2.10 -12.78
CA PRO A 214 1.59 -0.89 -13.37
C PRO A 214 1.37 -0.84 -14.89
N GLY A 215 0.92 0.32 -15.40
CA GLY A 215 0.71 0.55 -16.83
C GLY A 215 -0.68 0.17 -17.36
N ASN A 216 -1.51 -0.52 -16.58
CA ASN A 216 -2.84 -0.98 -16.98
C ASN A 216 -3.93 0.11 -16.86
N PHE A 217 -3.61 1.34 -17.27
CA PHE A 217 -4.52 2.49 -17.16
C PHE A 217 -5.84 2.30 -17.93
N SER A 218 -5.82 1.51 -19.01
CA SER A 218 -7.03 1.21 -19.81
C SER A 218 -8.10 0.42 -19.05
N TYR A 219 -7.73 -0.26 -17.95
CA TYR A 219 -8.66 -1.02 -17.12
C TYR A 219 -9.30 -0.18 -15.99
N ILE A 220 -8.81 1.05 -15.78
CA ILE A 220 -9.32 1.94 -14.75
C ILE A 220 -10.72 2.42 -15.12
N ALA A 221 -11.74 1.83 -14.51
CA ALA A 221 -13.14 2.21 -14.72
C ALA A 221 -13.52 3.52 -13.99
N ARG A 222 -12.92 3.77 -12.82
CA ARG A 222 -13.16 4.97 -12.01
C ARG A 222 -11.88 5.77 -11.87
N LYS A 223 -11.77 6.80 -12.69
CA LYS A 223 -10.74 7.83 -12.59
C LYS A 223 -11.37 9.18 -12.34
N ALA A 224 -10.66 10.05 -11.65
CA ALA A 224 -11.04 11.45 -11.55
C ALA A 224 -9.80 12.32 -11.74
N MET A 225 -9.97 13.42 -12.47
CA MET A 225 -8.92 14.40 -12.63
C MET A 225 -8.76 15.18 -11.32
N ILE A 226 -7.57 15.10 -10.72
CA ILE A 226 -7.20 15.84 -9.50
C ILE A 226 -5.87 16.56 -9.71
N SER A 227 -5.58 17.53 -8.85
CA SER A 227 -4.27 18.19 -8.82
C SER A 227 -3.21 17.27 -8.19
N SER A 228 -1.94 17.48 -8.53
CA SER A 228 -0.80 16.83 -7.91
C SER A 228 -0.72 17.08 -6.40
N MET A 229 -1.21 18.24 -5.94
CA MET A 229 -1.31 18.57 -4.52
C MET A 229 -2.32 17.66 -3.80
N ASN A 230 -3.50 17.44 -4.40
CA ASN A 230 -4.50 16.52 -3.83
C ASN A 230 -4.00 15.07 -3.88
N PHE A 231 -3.33 14.69 -4.96
CA PHE A 231 -2.68 13.38 -5.06
C PHE A 231 -1.64 13.19 -3.94
N ALA A 232 -0.77 14.18 -3.70
CA ALA A 232 0.20 14.13 -2.60
C ALA A 232 -0.46 14.02 -1.22
N GLY A 233 -1.64 14.63 -1.03
CA GLY A 233 -2.44 14.46 0.18
C GLY A 233 -2.95 13.03 0.37
N LEU A 234 -3.35 12.35 -0.71
CA LEU A 234 -3.82 10.95 -0.67
C LEU A 234 -2.66 9.94 -0.60
N PHE A 235 -1.54 10.23 -1.25
CA PHE A 235 -0.35 9.38 -1.27
C PHE A 235 0.58 9.73 -0.11
N SER A 236 0.27 9.21 1.06
CA SER A 236 1.03 9.58 2.27
C SER A 236 2.38 8.87 2.41
N GLY A 237 2.65 7.85 1.58
CA GLY A 237 3.95 7.19 1.42
C GLY A 237 4.52 6.47 2.64
N HIS A 238 3.87 6.55 3.80
CA HIS A 238 4.32 5.98 5.05
C HIS A 238 3.55 4.71 5.39
N ASN A 239 4.14 3.90 6.26
CA ASN A 239 3.55 2.68 6.76
C ASN A 239 3.96 2.52 8.23
N PHE A 240 3.27 1.64 8.97
CA PHE A 240 3.67 1.31 10.32
C PHE A 240 5.07 0.67 10.32
N PRO A 241 5.88 0.97 11.35
CA PRO A 241 7.19 0.37 11.47
C PRO A 241 7.01 -1.15 11.53
N SER A 242 7.65 -1.87 10.61
CA SER A 242 7.64 -3.34 10.58
C SER A 242 8.93 -3.94 11.13
N GLY A 243 9.90 -3.11 11.53
CA GLY A 243 11.22 -3.56 11.95
C GLY A 243 12.03 -4.08 10.76
N GLN A 244 12.94 -5.03 11.01
CA GLN A 244 13.83 -5.56 9.98
C GLN A 244 13.68 -7.09 9.88
N LYS A 245 13.44 -7.58 8.67
CA LYS A 245 13.29 -9.03 8.38
C LYS A 245 14.54 -9.64 7.74
N ASP A 246 15.19 -8.87 6.88
CA ASP A 246 16.30 -9.31 6.05
C ASP A 246 17.58 -8.56 6.36
N ARG A 247 18.73 -9.12 5.92
CA ARG A 247 20.06 -8.54 6.17
C ARG A 247 20.34 -8.30 7.66
N LEU A 248 19.89 -9.25 8.49
CA LEU A 248 20.03 -9.20 9.94
C LEU A 248 21.40 -9.72 10.39
N HIS A 249 22.03 -9.02 11.32
CA HIS A 249 23.29 -9.43 11.96
C HIS A 249 23.24 -10.85 12.53
N TRP A 250 22.11 -11.17 13.16
CA TRP A 250 21.88 -12.48 13.77
C TRP A 250 21.07 -13.43 12.89
N LYS A 251 20.92 -13.10 11.59
CA LYS A 251 20.24 -13.91 10.56
C LYS A 251 18.78 -14.28 10.86
N ARG A 252 18.21 -13.75 11.93
CA ARG A 252 16.80 -13.92 12.33
C ARG A 252 16.36 -12.73 13.19
N PRO A 253 15.07 -12.35 13.11
CA PRO A 253 14.48 -11.41 14.06
C PRO A 253 14.58 -11.96 15.49
N ILE A 254 14.83 -11.09 16.46
CA ILE A 254 14.89 -11.50 17.87
C ILE A 254 13.50 -11.76 18.42
N ALA A 255 12.58 -10.85 18.19
CA ALA A 255 11.20 -11.02 18.62
C ALA A 255 10.24 -10.52 17.56
N LEU A 256 9.07 -11.16 17.53
CA LEU A 256 7.90 -10.61 16.86
C LEU A 256 7.06 -9.90 17.93
N LEU A 257 6.93 -8.59 17.80
CA LEU A 257 6.14 -7.76 18.70
C LEU A 257 4.92 -7.22 17.96
N GLU A 258 3.91 -6.77 18.69
CA GLU A 258 2.74 -6.12 18.14
C GLU A 258 2.90 -4.60 18.20
N THR A 259 2.65 -3.92 17.08
CA THR A 259 2.58 -2.45 17.05
C THR A 259 1.26 -1.95 17.63
N THR A 260 1.17 -0.65 17.93
CA THR A 260 -0.10 0.00 18.32
C THR A 260 -1.20 -0.09 17.25
N SER A 261 -0.83 -0.51 16.04
CA SER A 261 -1.74 -0.70 14.90
C SER A 261 -2.01 -2.17 14.61
N GLN A 262 -1.73 -3.08 15.56
CA GLN A 262 -1.96 -4.52 15.44
C GLN A 262 -1.20 -5.19 14.29
N THR A 263 -0.15 -4.53 13.80
CA THR A 263 0.76 -5.09 12.79
C THR A 263 1.99 -5.69 13.45
N ALA A 264 2.62 -6.64 12.76
CA ALA A 264 3.82 -7.32 13.24
C ALA A 264 5.07 -6.44 13.15
N TYR A 265 5.79 -6.29 14.28
CA TYR A 265 7.08 -5.63 14.37
C TYR A 265 8.20 -6.64 14.60
N TYR A 266 9.11 -6.74 13.62
CA TYR A 266 10.25 -7.65 13.64
C TYR A 266 11.42 -6.98 14.37
N PHE A 267 11.45 -7.13 15.69
CA PHE A 267 12.42 -6.48 16.58
C PHE A 267 13.81 -7.11 16.44
N ASN A 268 14.81 -6.24 16.36
CA ASN A 268 16.23 -6.56 16.38
C ASN A 268 16.96 -5.52 17.26
N PHE A 269 18.04 -5.94 17.92
CA PHE A 269 18.86 -5.02 18.70
C PHE A 269 19.70 -4.07 17.84
N HIS A 270 20.08 -4.52 16.66
CA HIS A 270 21.04 -3.81 15.80
C HIS A 270 20.30 -2.80 14.92
N VAL A 271 20.79 -1.56 14.95
CA VAL A 271 20.55 -0.56 13.91
C VAL A 271 21.89 -0.33 13.23
N ASP A 272 21.94 -0.54 11.92
CA ASP A 272 23.18 -0.71 11.17
C ASP A 272 24.07 -1.73 11.90
N ASP A 273 25.30 -1.38 12.29
CA ASP A 273 26.24 -2.31 12.95
C ASP A 273 26.20 -2.26 14.48
N VAL A 274 25.30 -1.48 15.08
CA VAL A 274 25.33 -1.19 16.53
C VAL A 274 24.09 -1.75 17.24
N GLY A 275 24.32 -2.67 18.19
CA GLY A 275 23.30 -3.41 18.96
C GLY A 275 22.91 -2.82 20.32
N ASN A 276 22.86 -1.49 20.46
CA ASN A 276 22.56 -0.86 21.76
C ASN A 276 21.05 -0.74 21.99
N PHE A 277 20.60 -1.18 23.17
CA PHE A 277 19.19 -1.13 23.56
C PHE A 277 19.05 -0.71 25.02
N THR A 278 18.06 0.15 25.30
CA THR A 278 17.83 0.66 26.65
C THR A 278 16.35 0.61 26.99
N VAL A 279 16.04 0.15 28.21
CA VAL A 279 14.67 0.05 28.72
C VAL A 279 14.53 0.98 29.91
N PHE A 280 13.58 1.92 29.85
CA PHE A 280 13.25 2.83 30.94
C PHE A 280 11.79 2.63 31.36
N GLY A 281 11.47 2.99 32.60
CA GLY A 281 10.11 2.97 33.12
C GLY A 281 10.03 2.84 34.64
N PRO A 282 8.87 3.15 35.26
CA PRO A 282 8.67 3.00 36.71
C PRO A 282 8.72 1.54 37.18
N THR A 283 8.84 1.33 38.49
CA THR A 283 8.72 0.00 39.11
C THR A 283 7.32 -0.58 38.83
N GLY A 284 7.23 -1.87 38.52
CA GLY A 284 5.97 -2.56 38.21
C GLY A 284 5.53 -2.55 36.74
N TRP A 285 6.22 -1.82 35.86
CA TRP A 285 5.85 -1.70 34.43
C TRP A 285 6.39 -2.83 33.54
N GLY A 286 6.80 -3.95 34.13
CA GLY A 286 7.26 -5.12 33.37
C GLY A 286 8.65 -4.99 32.73
N LYS A 287 9.49 -4.02 33.11
CA LYS A 287 10.87 -3.87 32.58
C LYS A 287 11.68 -5.16 32.66
N THR A 288 11.73 -5.78 33.84
CA THR A 288 12.44 -7.05 34.06
C THR A 288 11.87 -8.17 33.19
N VAL A 289 10.54 -8.21 33.02
CA VAL A 289 9.89 -9.19 32.14
C VAL A 289 10.30 -8.99 30.68
N ALA A 290 10.27 -7.75 30.20
CA ALA A 290 10.67 -7.41 28.83
C ALA A 290 12.15 -7.73 28.57
N MET A 291 13.04 -7.36 29.50
CA MET A 291 14.47 -7.66 29.39
C MET A 291 14.75 -9.16 29.40
N SER A 292 14.16 -9.91 30.35
CA SER A 292 14.29 -11.36 30.43
C SER A 292 13.74 -12.07 29.19
N PHE A 293 12.61 -11.59 28.66
CA PHE A 293 12.05 -12.10 27.41
C PHE A 293 13.02 -11.89 26.24
N LEU A 294 13.50 -10.66 26.03
CA LEU A 294 14.42 -10.33 24.94
C LEU A 294 15.75 -11.08 25.07
N LEU A 295 16.27 -11.24 26.29
CA LEU A 295 17.45 -12.04 26.56
C LEU A 295 17.21 -13.52 26.19
N ALA A 296 16.11 -14.12 26.65
CA ALA A 296 15.76 -15.50 26.29
C ALA A 296 15.61 -15.68 24.78
N GLN A 297 15.01 -14.72 24.07
CA GLN A 297 14.92 -14.74 22.61
C GLN A 297 16.29 -14.68 21.93
N SER A 298 17.23 -13.88 22.47
CA SER A 298 18.60 -13.80 21.94
C SER A 298 19.36 -15.13 22.00
N MET A 299 19.04 -15.99 22.97
CA MET A 299 19.67 -17.31 23.13
C MET A 299 19.27 -18.33 22.05
N ARG A 300 18.31 -17.99 21.18
CA ARG A 300 17.90 -18.79 20.01
C ARG A 300 18.79 -18.55 18.77
N VAL A 301 19.72 -17.61 18.84
CA VAL A 301 20.64 -17.26 17.75
C VAL A 301 21.84 -18.22 17.77
N GLU A 302 22.38 -18.51 16.57
CA GLU A 302 23.61 -19.30 16.41
C GLU A 302 24.68 -18.50 15.64
N PRO A 303 25.92 -18.41 16.16
CA PRO A 303 26.38 -18.92 17.46
C PRO A 303 25.70 -18.18 18.63
N ARG A 304 25.49 -18.89 19.75
CA ARG A 304 24.80 -18.31 20.91
C ARG A 304 25.57 -17.10 21.46
N PRO A 305 24.90 -15.95 21.67
CA PRO A 305 25.54 -14.78 22.28
C PRO A 305 26.05 -15.09 23.69
N ARG A 306 27.20 -14.50 24.05
CA ARG A 306 27.66 -14.50 25.45
C ARG A 306 26.88 -13.44 26.22
N CYS A 307 26.25 -13.84 27.31
CA CYS A 307 25.52 -12.92 28.20
C CYS A 307 26.27 -12.75 29.51
N VAL A 308 26.37 -11.51 29.97
CA VAL A 308 26.76 -11.14 31.33
C VAL A 308 25.61 -10.34 31.91
N TYR A 309 25.09 -10.79 33.06
CA TYR A 309 23.99 -10.13 33.75
C TYR A 309 24.51 -9.50 35.04
N PHE A 310 24.17 -8.22 35.24
CA PHE A 310 24.44 -7.48 36.46
C PHE A 310 23.07 -7.09 37.04
N ASP A 311 22.84 -7.47 38.30
CA ASP A 311 21.63 -7.10 39.06
C ASP A 311 21.96 -6.00 40.06
#